data_AF-A0A6J6FWF5-F1
#
_entry.id   AF-A0A6J6FWF5-F1
#
_cell.length_a   1.000
_cell.length_b   1.000
_cell.length_c   1.000
_cell.angle_alpha   90.00
_cell.angle_beta   90.00
_cell.angle_gamma   90.00
#
_symmetry.space_group_name_H-M   'P 1'
#
loop_
_entity.id
_entity.type
_entity.pdbx_description
1 polymer ?
#
loop_
_entity_poly.entity_id
_entity_poly.type
_entity_poly.pdbx_seq_one_letter_code
_entity_poly.pdbx_strand_id
1 'polypeptide(L)'
;MCGRYAQAQGMDEIIERFDLDASLVDKSLPLNWNIAPTNEIYIIRDNQQGRILDSASWGLIAPWQKNSTEARNSQSHAINARRESIHEKPTFRQAFRTTRCLIPATGYYEWATSLGKYPPKQPFYISSAQENTSLSIAGIWSTWKSESGAEIQSAAIITREAVGELATIHSRMPVFMPKDRWDTWLDPKNREIETLISLMEIPDPASGLQTRPVAARVNLVANNGPELIEPFELGEAQTLF
;
A
#
# COMPACT_ATOMS: atom_id res chain seq x y z
N MET A 1 -6.27 -2.60 8.95
CA MET A 1 -6.40 -2.85 7.49
C MET A 1 -5.77 -1.60 6.95
N CYS A 2 -4.69 -1.70 6.19
CA CYS A 2 -3.88 -0.55 5.84
C CYS A 2 -4.71 0.45 5.00
N GLY A 3 -5.21 1.50 5.65
CA GLY A 3 -6.14 2.47 5.05
C GLY A 3 -5.57 3.88 4.97
N ARG A 4 -4.30 4.05 5.36
CA ARG A 4 -3.57 5.31 5.26
C ARG A 4 -2.08 5.05 5.13
N TYR A 5 -1.42 5.79 4.27
CA TYR A 5 0.04 5.77 4.22
C TYR A 5 0.64 7.11 3.82
N ALA A 6 1.95 7.21 3.87
CA ALA A 6 2.71 8.41 3.54
C ALA A 6 3.67 8.14 2.38
N GLN A 7 3.74 9.10 1.48
CA GLN A 7 4.78 9.24 0.46
C GLN A 7 5.42 10.61 0.62
N ALA A 8 6.43 10.69 1.49
CA ALA A 8 7.22 11.88 1.75
C ALA A 8 8.51 11.95 0.89
N GLN A 9 8.56 11.18 -0.21
CA GLN A 9 9.65 11.23 -1.19
C GLN A 9 9.10 11.55 -2.58
N GLY A 10 9.85 12.36 -3.32
CA GLY A 10 9.51 12.77 -4.68
C GLY A 10 9.80 11.69 -5.73
N MET A 11 9.42 11.98 -6.97
CA MET A 11 9.64 11.08 -8.12
C MET A 11 11.10 10.64 -8.27
N ASP A 12 12.06 11.56 -8.21
CA ASP A 12 13.48 11.28 -8.46
C ASP A 12 14.06 10.33 -7.42
N GLU A 13 13.71 10.52 -6.14
CA GLU A 13 14.10 9.63 -5.05
C GLU A 13 13.54 8.21 -5.24
N ILE A 14 12.31 8.07 -5.75
CA ILE A 14 11.71 6.77 -6.03
C ILE A 14 12.42 6.10 -7.22
N ILE A 15 12.70 6.86 -8.29
CA ILE A 15 13.41 6.36 -9.47
C ILE A 15 14.77 5.80 -9.08
N GLU A 16 15.54 6.55 -8.28
CA GLU A 16 16.84 6.11 -7.78
C GLU A 16 16.69 4.88 -6.86
N ARG A 17 15.79 4.94 -5.87
CA ARG A 17 15.65 3.88 -4.86
C ARG A 17 15.23 2.54 -5.45
N PHE A 18 14.32 2.59 -6.43
CA PHE A 18 13.80 1.40 -7.07
C PHE A 18 14.54 1.04 -8.35
N ASP A 19 15.56 1.79 -8.76
CA ASP A 19 16.38 1.52 -9.95
C ASP A 19 15.49 1.36 -11.20
N LEU A 20 14.76 2.45 -11.52
CA LEU A 20 13.75 2.49 -12.58
C LEU A 20 14.36 3.00 -13.89
N ASP A 21 13.96 2.38 -15.00
CA ASP A 21 14.47 2.69 -16.33
C ASP A 21 13.76 3.91 -16.97
N ALA A 22 12.52 4.16 -16.56
CA ALA A 22 11.71 5.27 -17.07
C ALA A 22 10.57 5.66 -16.11
N SER A 23 9.93 6.79 -16.40
CA SER A 23 8.69 7.23 -15.76
C SER A 23 7.65 7.51 -16.86
N LEU A 24 6.41 7.06 -16.64
CA LEU A 24 5.24 7.49 -17.41
C LEU A 24 4.49 8.65 -16.74
N VAL A 25 4.94 9.06 -15.55
CA VAL A 25 4.40 10.21 -14.84
C VAL A 25 5.19 11.45 -15.26
N ASP A 26 4.51 12.37 -15.95
CA ASP A 26 5.14 13.61 -16.47
C ASP A 26 5.56 14.59 -15.37
N LYS A 27 4.87 14.56 -14.22
CA LYS A 27 5.09 15.47 -13.09
C LYS A 27 5.02 14.70 -11.78
N SER A 28 5.96 14.96 -10.89
CA SER A 28 5.92 14.35 -9.56
C SER A 28 4.58 14.65 -8.87
N LEU A 29 3.94 13.60 -8.37
CA LEU A 29 2.86 13.73 -7.39
C LEU A 29 3.36 14.56 -6.19
N PRO A 30 2.49 15.37 -5.56
CA PRO A 30 2.86 16.14 -4.39
C PRO A 30 3.22 15.21 -3.23
N LEU A 31 4.17 15.63 -2.40
CA LEU A 31 4.45 14.93 -1.15
C LEU A 31 3.17 14.87 -0.31
N ASN A 32 2.91 13.70 0.28
CA ASN A 32 1.68 13.47 1.01
C ASN A 32 1.94 12.55 2.20
N TRP A 33 1.79 13.09 3.40
CA TRP A 33 1.94 12.37 4.65
C TRP A 33 0.66 11.65 5.09
N ASN A 34 -0.44 11.79 4.34
CA ASN A 34 -1.75 11.30 4.74
C ASN A 34 -2.59 10.77 3.54
N ILE A 35 -1.97 9.98 2.67
CA ILE A 35 -2.61 9.39 1.49
C ILE A 35 -3.75 8.48 1.93
N ALA A 36 -4.96 8.78 1.45
CA ALA A 36 -6.19 8.07 1.72
C ALA A 36 -6.72 7.34 0.46
N PRO A 37 -7.64 6.38 0.62
CA PRO A 37 -8.32 5.73 -0.51
C PRO A 37 -8.80 6.72 -1.57
N THR A 38 -8.75 6.29 -2.83
CA THR A 38 -9.10 7.03 -4.06
C THR A 38 -8.14 8.16 -4.45
N ASN A 39 -7.17 8.51 -3.61
CA ASN A 39 -6.06 9.37 -4.04
C ASN A 39 -5.25 8.70 -5.15
N GLU A 40 -4.63 9.52 -5.99
CA GLU A 40 -3.62 9.06 -6.93
C GLU A 40 -2.33 8.70 -6.18
N ILE A 41 -1.74 7.57 -6.57
CA ILE A 41 -0.58 6.98 -5.92
C ILE A 41 0.43 6.51 -6.96
N TYR A 42 1.71 6.50 -6.60
CA TYR A 42 2.70 5.84 -7.43
C TYR A 42 2.54 4.32 -7.40
N ILE A 43 2.75 3.72 -8.56
CA ILE A 43 2.95 2.28 -8.71
C ILE A 43 4.21 2.06 -9.55
N ILE A 44 4.92 0.98 -9.26
CA ILE A 44 6.07 0.53 -10.03
C ILE A 44 5.68 -0.77 -10.70
N ARG A 45 5.82 -0.84 -12.02
CA ARG A 45 5.42 -2.00 -12.81
C ARG A 45 6.40 -2.28 -13.93
N ASP A 46 6.34 -3.50 -14.47
CA ASP A 46 7.07 -3.86 -15.67
C ASP A 46 6.34 -3.35 -16.93
N ASN A 47 7.10 -2.88 -17.92
CA ASN A 47 6.58 -2.49 -19.24
C ASN A 47 7.18 -3.32 -20.40
N GLN A 48 7.71 -4.50 -20.12
CA GLN A 48 8.47 -5.40 -21.02
C GLN A 48 9.86 -4.92 -21.41
N GLN A 49 10.20 -3.66 -21.18
CA GLN A 49 11.52 -3.09 -21.44
C GLN A 49 12.31 -2.83 -20.15
N GLY A 50 11.61 -2.78 -19.02
CA GLY A 50 12.20 -2.49 -17.72
C GLY A 50 11.14 -2.17 -16.67
N ARG A 51 11.62 -1.79 -15.48
CA ARG A 51 10.76 -1.34 -14.38
C ARG A 51 10.54 0.16 -14.52
N ILE A 52 9.27 0.57 -14.50
CA ILE A 52 8.89 1.95 -14.69
C ILE A 52 8.06 2.49 -13.53
N LEU A 53 8.11 3.81 -13.36
CA LEU A 53 7.19 4.54 -12.51
C LEU A 53 5.91 4.87 -13.29
N ASP A 54 4.76 4.63 -12.67
CA ASP A 54 3.43 4.99 -13.18
C ASP A 54 2.56 5.48 -12.02
N SER A 55 1.35 5.95 -12.29
CA SER A 55 0.37 6.31 -11.27
C SER A 55 -0.94 5.54 -11.42
N ALA A 56 -1.65 5.38 -10.31
CA ALA A 56 -2.97 4.78 -10.28
C ALA A 56 -3.79 5.34 -9.11
N SER A 57 -5.11 5.30 -9.23
CA SER A 57 -5.98 5.66 -8.11
C SER A 57 -6.11 4.51 -7.11
N TRP A 58 -5.92 4.77 -5.82
CA TRP A 58 -5.87 3.73 -4.79
C TRP A 58 -7.26 3.16 -4.45
N GLY A 59 -7.42 1.87 -4.65
CA GLY A 59 -8.67 1.12 -4.58
C GLY A 59 -8.99 0.55 -5.95
N LEU A 60 -9.10 -0.77 -6.07
CA LEU A 60 -9.30 -1.40 -7.38
C LEU A 60 -10.76 -1.28 -7.83
N ILE A 61 -10.99 -0.96 -9.10
CA ILE A 61 -12.35 -0.93 -9.66
C ILE A 61 -12.69 -2.31 -10.20
N ALA A 62 -13.79 -2.89 -9.73
CA ALA A 62 -14.24 -4.18 -10.22
C ALA A 62 -14.60 -4.10 -11.71
N PRO A 63 -14.19 -5.08 -12.54
CA PRO A 63 -14.29 -4.98 -14.00
C PRO A 63 -15.73 -5.01 -14.53
N TRP A 64 -16.71 -5.45 -13.73
CA TRP A 64 -18.12 -5.51 -14.12
C TRP A 64 -18.91 -4.24 -13.80
N GLN A 65 -18.30 -3.23 -13.18
CA GLN A 65 -18.97 -1.95 -12.92
C GLN A 65 -19.16 -1.20 -14.24
N LYS A 66 -20.36 -0.64 -14.45
CA LYS A 66 -20.73 -0.02 -15.74
C LYS A 66 -20.70 1.51 -15.70
N ASN A 67 -21.13 2.09 -14.58
CA ASN A 67 -21.17 3.54 -14.40
C ASN A 67 -20.12 4.02 -13.38
N SER A 68 -19.74 5.29 -13.52
CA SER A 68 -18.67 5.91 -12.74
C SER A 68 -18.98 5.98 -11.24
N THR A 69 -20.26 6.09 -10.85
CA THR A 69 -20.67 6.17 -9.44
C THR A 69 -20.44 4.82 -8.74
N GLU A 70 -20.89 3.72 -9.35
CA GLU A 70 -20.65 2.37 -8.84
C GLU A 70 -19.15 2.02 -8.82
N ALA A 71 -18.42 2.44 -9.86
CA ALA A 71 -16.97 2.29 -9.92
C ALA A 71 -16.27 2.98 -8.74
N ARG A 72 -16.62 4.25 -8.47
CA ARG A 72 -16.08 5.04 -7.34
C ARG A 72 -16.41 4.42 -5.98
N ASN A 73 -17.64 3.93 -5.80
CA ASN A 73 -18.07 3.25 -4.58
C ASN A 73 -17.33 1.92 -4.36
N SER A 74 -17.13 1.13 -5.42
CA SER A 74 -16.33 -0.10 -5.35
C SER A 74 -14.89 0.21 -4.94
N GLN A 75 -14.36 1.33 -5.41
CA GLN A 75 -12.97 1.71 -5.25
C GLN A 75 -12.56 1.81 -3.78
N SER A 76 -13.34 2.55 -2.97
CA SER A 76 -13.04 2.76 -1.55
C SER A 76 -13.07 1.48 -0.71
N HIS A 77 -13.77 0.44 -1.16
CA HIS A 77 -13.88 -0.85 -0.47
C HIS A 77 -12.82 -1.86 -0.93
N ALA A 78 -12.21 -1.65 -2.10
CA ALA A 78 -11.26 -2.56 -2.74
C ALA A 78 -9.80 -2.06 -2.67
N ILE A 79 -9.46 -1.36 -1.58
CA ILE A 79 -8.11 -0.78 -1.33
C ILE A 79 -7.06 -1.81 -0.92
N ASN A 80 -7.50 -2.93 -0.35
CA ASN A 80 -6.64 -4.00 0.15
C ASN A 80 -7.12 -5.35 -0.38
N ALA A 81 -6.19 -6.14 -0.89
CA ALA A 81 -6.39 -7.53 -1.28
C ALA A 81 -5.70 -8.45 -0.26
N ARG A 82 -6.42 -9.44 0.28
CA ARG A 82 -5.87 -10.39 1.25
C ARG A 82 -5.06 -11.47 0.53
N ARG A 83 -3.78 -11.65 0.86
CA ARG A 83 -2.89 -12.62 0.19
C ARG A 83 -3.50 -14.02 0.14
N GLU A 84 -4.24 -14.38 1.19
CA GLU A 84 -4.81 -15.71 1.40
C GLU A 84 -5.91 -16.06 0.39
N SER A 85 -6.59 -15.06 -0.19
CA SER A 85 -7.73 -15.29 -1.11
C SER A 85 -7.66 -14.46 -2.40
N ILE A 86 -6.58 -13.72 -2.61
CA ILE A 86 -6.43 -12.79 -3.75
C ILE A 86 -6.62 -13.47 -5.11
N HIS A 87 -6.19 -14.72 -5.23
CA HIS A 87 -6.26 -15.54 -6.45
C HIS A 87 -7.67 -16.07 -6.75
N GLU A 88 -8.59 -16.03 -5.78
CA GLU A 88 -9.97 -16.52 -5.92
C GLU A 88 -10.97 -15.38 -6.14
N LYS A 89 -10.75 -14.25 -5.48
CA LYS A 89 -11.72 -13.13 -5.45
C LYS A 89 -11.89 -12.52 -6.83
N PRO A 90 -13.12 -12.44 -7.38
CA PRO A 90 -13.37 -11.91 -8.72
C PRO A 90 -12.79 -10.51 -8.98
N THR A 91 -12.79 -9.65 -7.96
CA THR A 91 -12.23 -8.30 -8.05
C THR A 91 -10.72 -8.30 -8.30
N PHE A 92 -9.98 -9.27 -7.74
CA PHE A 92 -8.51 -9.22 -7.68
C PHE A 92 -7.80 -10.29 -8.50
N ARG A 93 -8.44 -11.46 -8.71
CA ARG A 93 -7.78 -12.65 -9.27
C ARG A 93 -7.11 -12.44 -10.62
N GLN A 94 -7.71 -11.62 -11.47
CA GLN A 94 -7.13 -11.34 -12.79
C GLN A 94 -5.90 -10.43 -12.65
N ALA A 95 -6.02 -9.36 -11.86
CA ALA A 95 -4.92 -8.44 -11.65
C ALA A 95 -3.72 -9.12 -10.96
N PHE A 96 -3.99 -10.00 -9.99
CA PHE A 96 -2.95 -10.83 -9.36
C PHE A 96 -2.18 -11.70 -10.36
N ARG A 97 -2.84 -12.20 -11.41
CA ARG A 97 -2.20 -13.03 -12.43
C ARG A 97 -1.38 -12.25 -13.44
N THR A 98 -1.78 -11.03 -13.80
CA THR A 98 -1.23 -10.35 -14.99
C THR A 98 -0.71 -8.94 -14.79
N THR A 99 -1.12 -8.25 -13.73
CA THR A 99 -0.86 -6.81 -13.54
C THR A 99 -0.52 -6.55 -12.08
N ARG A 100 0.63 -7.10 -11.67
CA ARG A 100 1.24 -6.83 -10.36
C ARG A 100 2.05 -5.55 -10.41
N CYS A 101 2.21 -4.92 -9.27
CA CYS A 101 3.05 -3.74 -9.08
C CYS A 101 3.72 -3.76 -7.70
N LEU A 102 4.65 -2.84 -7.50
CA LEU A 102 5.08 -2.40 -6.18
C LEU A 102 4.47 -1.03 -5.90
N ILE A 103 4.12 -0.76 -4.66
CA ILE A 103 3.63 0.52 -4.19
C ILE A 103 4.70 1.07 -3.24
N PRO A 104 5.46 2.10 -3.64
CA PRO A 104 6.41 2.74 -2.74
C PRO A 104 5.65 3.48 -1.64
N ALA A 105 6.16 3.39 -0.42
CA ALA A 105 5.66 4.16 0.72
C ALA A 105 6.80 4.50 1.66
N THR A 106 6.86 5.73 2.15
CA THR A 106 7.79 6.10 3.25
C THR A 106 7.40 5.45 4.58
N GLY A 107 6.10 5.18 4.74
CA GLY A 107 5.53 4.44 5.86
C GLY A 107 4.02 4.40 5.77
N TYR A 108 3.38 3.61 6.63
CA TYR A 108 1.93 3.48 6.69
C TYR A 108 1.40 3.67 8.10
N TYR A 109 0.11 3.93 8.24
CA TYR A 109 -0.53 4.07 9.54
C TYR A 109 -1.44 2.90 9.85
N GLU A 110 -1.43 2.48 11.12
CA GLU A 110 -2.44 1.60 11.69
C GLU A 110 -2.90 2.15 13.04
N TRP A 111 -4.13 1.85 13.40
CA TRP A 111 -4.74 2.27 14.65
C TRP A 111 -4.81 1.07 15.59
N ALA A 112 -4.33 1.25 16.82
CA ALA A 112 -4.35 0.20 17.82
C ALA A 112 -5.77 -0.32 18.07
N THR A 113 -5.96 -1.62 17.89
CA THR A 113 -7.23 -2.31 18.16
C THR A 113 -7.22 -3.09 19.48
N SER A 114 -6.04 -3.36 20.04
CA SER A 114 -5.90 -4.09 21.31
C SER A 114 -6.32 -3.20 22.49
N LEU A 115 -7.32 -3.65 23.25
CA LEU A 115 -7.69 -3.01 24.52
C LEU A 115 -6.59 -3.23 25.56
N GLY A 116 -6.28 -2.21 26.36
CA GLY A 116 -5.42 -2.30 27.54
C GLY A 116 -3.92 -2.04 27.33
N LYS A 117 -3.37 -2.21 26.11
CA LYS A 117 -1.96 -1.86 25.83
C LYS A 117 -1.79 -0.40 25.43
N TYR A 118 -2.74 0.13 24.65
CA TYR A 118 -2.71 1.49 24.12
C TYR A 118 -4.09 2.13 24.28
N PRO A 119 -4.16 3.48 24.28
CA PRO A 119 -5.44 4.16 24.15
C PRO A 119 -6.23 3.64 22.94
N PRO A 120 -7.57 3.51 23.04
CA PRO A 120 -8.38 3.05 21.93
C PRO A 120 -8.13 3.88 20.67
N LYS A 121 -7.83 3.20 19.54
CA LYS A 121 -7.50 3.86 18.27
C LYS A 121 -6.32 4.83 18.37
N GLN A 122 -5.31 4.54 19.19
CA GLN A 122 -4.02 5.24 19.10
C GLN A 122 -3.41 5.00 17.71
N PRO A 123 -3.13 6.04 16.90
CA PRO A 123 -2.45 5.86 15.63
C PRO A 123 -0.95 5.58 15.83
N PHE A 124 -0.44 4.66 15.02
CA PHE A 124 0.97 4.36 14.88
C PHE A 124 1.39 4.65 13.45
N TYR A 125 2.58 5.20 13.28
CA TYR A 125 3.28 5.25 12.01
C TYR A 125 4.32 4.11 11.98
N ILE A 126 4.26 3.30 10.93
CA ILE A 126 5.12 2.15 10.71
C ILE A 126 5.94 2.41 9.44
N SER A 127 7.25 2.34 9.58
CA SER A 127 8.21 2.71 8.52
C SER A 127 9.44 1.82 8.58
N SER A 128 10.37 1.98 7.63
CA SER A 128 11.66 1.32 7.73
C SER A 128 12.43 1.85 8.94
N ALA A 129 13.15 0.97 9.63
CA ALA A 129 14.13 1.32 10.66
C ALA A 129 15.39 1.96 10.05
N GLN A 130 15.61 1.78 8.74
CA GLN A 130 16.66 2.50 8.01
C GLN A 130 16.12 3.86 7.60
N GLU A 131 16.88 4.92 7.89
CA GLU A 131 16.52 6.27 7.48
C GLU A 131 16.41 6.37 5.95
N ASN A 132 15.52 7.25 5.48
CA ASN A 132 15.29 7.56 4.06
C ASN A 132 15.01 6.33 3.17
N THR A 133 14.53 5.23 3.76
CA THR A 133 14.21 4.00 3.05
C THR A 133 12.71 3.86 2.82
N SER A 134 12.31 3.79 1.55
CA SER A 134 10.94 3.43 1.19
C SER A 134 10.68 1.94 1.43
N LEU A 135 9.47 1.65 1.91
CA LEU A 135 8.86 0.34 1.90
C LEU A 135 8.44 -0.03 0.46
N SER A 136 8.70 -1.27 0.06
CA SER A 136 8.26 -1.86 -1.19
C SER A 136 7.02 -2.73 -0.96
N ILE A 137 5.83 -2.14 -1.04
CA ILE A 137 4.59 -2.86 -0.76
C ILE A 137 4.14 -3.62 -2.02
N ALA A 138 3.84 -4.91 -1.91
CA ALA A 138 3.29 -5.68 -3.01
C ALA A 138 1.87 -5.19 -3.33
N GLY A 139 1.62 -4.90 -4.61
CA GLY A 139 0.34 -4.40 -5.10
C GLY A 139 -0.12 -5.12 -6.36
N ILE A 140 -1.37 -4.87 -6.70
CA ILE A 140 -1.97 -5.23 -7.99
C ILE A 140 -2.65 -4.00 -8.58
N TRP A 141 -2.72 -3.93 -9.90
CA TRP A 141 -3.37 -2.83 -10.61
C TRP A 141 -4.25 -3.34 -11.74
N SER A 142 -5.19 -2.50 -12.19
CA SER A 142 -6.01 -2.77 -13.35
C SER A 142 -6.49 -1.47 -13.99
N THR A 143 -6.79 -1.53 -15.29
CA THR A 143 -7.48 -0.47 -16.00
C THR A 143 -8.96 -0.83 -16.11
N TRP A 144 -9.82 0.02 -15.56
CA TRP A 144 -11.25 -0.02 -15.79
C TRP A 144 -11.61 0.94 -16.93
N LYS A 145 -12.55 0.55 -17.79
CA LYS A 145 -13.07 1.39 -18.88
C LYS A 145 -14.57 1.58 -18.71
N SER A 146 -15.03 2.83 -18.73
CA SER A 146 -16.47 3.13 -18.71
C SER A 146 -17.12 2.85 -20.06
N GLU A 147 -18.45 2.78 -20.09
CA GLU A 147 -19.22 2.70 -21.34
C GLU A 147 -19.01 3.93 -22.25
N SER A 148 -18.65 5.08 -21.67
CA SER A 148 -18.30 6.30 -22.41
C SER A 148 -16.85 6.35 -22.90
N GLY A 149 -16.05 5.31 -22.65
CA GLY A 149 -14.65 5.21 -23.07
C GLY A 149 -13.63 5.88 -22.14
N ALA A 150 -14.05 6.37 -20.97
CA ALA A 150 -13.11 6.88 -19.97
C ALA A 150 -12.34 5.72 -19.33
N GLU A 151 -11.03 5.86 -19.19
CA GLU A 151 -10.17 4.86 -18.57
C GLU A 151 -9.68 5.33 -17.20
N ILE A 152 -9.69 4.42 -16.22
CA ILE A 152 -9.17 4.66 -14.89
C ILE A 152 -8.22 3.53 -14.53
N GLN A 153 -6.94 3.85 -14.37
CA GLN A 153 -5.98 2.96 -13.72
C GLN A 153 -6.17 3.00 -12.21
N SER A 154 -6.25 1.82 -11.62
CA SER A 154 -6.53 1.66 -10.20
C SER A 154 -5.65 0.57 -9.60
N ALA A 155 -5.28 0.71 -8.32
CA ALA A 155 -4.38 -0.22 -7.66
C ALA A 155 -4.83 -0.58 -6.24
N ALA A 156 -4.47 -1.77 -5.77
CA ALA A 156 -4.73 -2.22 -4.40
C ALA A 156 -3.46 -2.78 -3.76
N ILE A 157 -3.32 -2.54 -2.45
CA ILE A 157 -2.25 -3.08 -1.63
C ILE A 157 -2.57 -4.53 -1.28
N ILE A 158 -1.58 -5.42 -1.31
CA ILE A 158 -1.72 -6.78 -0.79
C ILE A 158 -1.39 -6.77 0.71
N THR A 159 -2.25 -7.43 1.49
CA THR A 159 -2.11 -7.54 2.95
C THR A 159 -1.99 -8.98 3.39
N ARG A 160 -1.34 -9.20 4.54
CA ARG A 160 -1.22 -10.48 5.25
C ARG A 160 -1.58 -10.33 6.73
N GLU A 161 -1.66 -11.43 7.45
CA GLU A 161 -1.70 -11.40 8.92
C GLU A 161 -0.43 -10.72 9.47
N ALA A 162 -0.65 -9.82 10.44
CA ALA A 162 0.44 -9.15 11.14
C ALA A 162 1.19 -10.13 12.05
N VAL A 163 2.47 -9.85 12.28
CA VAL A 163 3.34 -10.66 13.15
C VAL A 163 4.03 -9.79 14.20
N GLY A 164 4.59 -10.41 15.24
CA GLY A 164 5.41 -9.72 16.24
C GLY A 164 4.70 -8.54 16.88
N GLU A 165 5.40 -7.41 17.00
CA GLU A 165 4.85 -6.19 17.60
C GLU A 165 3.66 -5.62 16.81
N LEU A 166 3.67 -5.72 15.48
CA LEU A 166 2.60 -5.21 14.62
C LEU A 166 1.27 -5.89 14.91
N ALA A 167 1.28 -7.19 15.25
CA ALA A 167 0.09 -7.93 15.66
C ALA A 167 -0.53 -7.39 16.95
N THR A 168 0.25 -6.71 17.79
CA THR A 168 -0.25 -6.01 18.99
C THR A 168 -0.91 -4.67 18.66
N ILE A 169 -0.68 -4.13 17.47
CA ILE A 169 -1.30 -2.87 17.01
C ILE A 169 -2.55 -3.19 16.18
N HIS A 170 -2.42 -4.01 15.14
CA HIS A 170 -3.50 -4.37 14.24
C HIS A 170 -3.31 -5.80 13.71
N SER A 171 -4.40 -6.53 13.43
CA SER A 171 -4.38 -7.93 12.95
C SER A 171 -3.80 -8.14 11.54
N ARG A 172 -3.45 -7.07 10.82
CA ARG A 172 -3.07 -7.11 9.40
C ARG A 172 -1.93 -6.14 9.14
N MET A 173 -1.06 -6.48 8.21
CA MET A 173 0.02 -5.63 7.71
C MET A 173 0.12 -5.75 6.18
N PRO A 174 0.74 -4.78 5.48
CA PRO A 174 1.08 -4.93 4.07
C PRO A 174 2.02 -6.13 3.83
N VAL A 175 1.98 -6.69 2.63
CA VAL A 175 3.03 -7.61 2.16
C VAL A 175 4.18 -6.77 1.63
N PHE A 176 5.33 -6.81 2.29
CA PHE A 176 6.56 -6.17 1.80
C PHE A 176 7.30 -7.13 0.88
N MET A 177 7.65 -6.65 -0.31
CA MET A 177 8.35 -7.44 -1.32
C MET A 177 9.85 -7.09 -1.29
N PRO A 178 10.74 -8.02 -0.94
CA PRO A 178 12.17 -7.76 -0.92
C PRO A 178 12.74 -7.57 -2.32
N LYS A 179 13.85 -6.82 -2.42
CA LYS A 179 14.44 -6.39 -3.70
C LYS A 179 14.82 -7.55 -4.62
N ASP A 180 15.29 -8.66 -4.06
CA ASP A 180 15.66 -9.88 -4.77
C ASP A 180 14.46 -10.59 -5.45
N ARG A 181 13.22 -10.23 -5.10
CA ARG A 181 11.99 -10.79 -5.70
C ARG A 181 11.28 -9.84 -6.65
N TRP A 182 11.74 -8.60 -6.81
CA TRP A 182 11.04 -7.60 -7.61
C TRP A 182 10.83 -8.01 -9.06
N ASP A 183 11.87 -8.51 -9.73
CA ASP A 183 11.78 -8.88 -11.15
C ASP A 183 10.78 -10.02 -11.37
N THR A 184 10.84 -11.07 -10.55
CA THR A 184 9.91 -12.21 -10.65
C THR A 184 8.48 -11.81 -10.26
N TRP A 185 8.32 -10.89 -9.31
CA TRP A 185 7.02 -10.35 -8.92
C TRP A 185 6.40 -9.50 -10.02
N LEU A 186 7.20 -8.67 -10.69
CA LEU A 186 6.70 -7.72 -11.69
C LEU A 186 6.52 -8.34 -13.09
N ASP A 187 7.19 -9.45 -13.41
CA ASP A 187 7.13 -10.09 -14.72
C ASP A 187 5.69 -10.55 -15.08
N PRO A 188 5.02 -9.94 -16.07
CA PRO A 188 3.65 -10.29 -16.46
C PRO A 188 3.53 -11.66 -17.16
N LYS A 189 4.65 -12.27 -17.55
CA LYS A 189 4.70 -13.63 -18.11
C LYS A 189 4.60 -14.70 -17.03
N ASN A 190 5.02 -14.39 -15.81
CA ASN A 190 4.80 -15.27 -14.66
C ASN A 190 3.32 -15.22 -14.23
N ARG A 191 2.58 -16.30 -14.51
CA ARG A 191 1.14 -16.41 -14.24
C ARG A 191 0.78 -17.59 -13.34
N GLU A 192 1.79 -18.34 -12.89
CA GLU A 192 1.63 -19.54 -12.09
C GLU A 192 1.31 -19.12 -10.64
N ILE A 193 0.13 -19.51 -10.16
CA ILE A 193 -0.43 -18.97 -8.91
C ILE A 193 0.42 -19.37 -7.72
N GLU A 194 0.91 -20.61 -7.66
CA GLU A 194 1.69 -21.10 -6.52
C GLU A 194 3.02 -20.37 -6.42
N THR A 195 3.67 -20.11 -7.55
CA THR A 195 4.88 -19.28 -7.64
C THR A 195 4.60 -17.89 -7.09
N LEU A 196 3.53 -17.23 -7.53
CA LEU A 196 3.17 -15.89 -7.06
C LEU A 196 2.84 -15.85 -5.56
N ILE A 197 2.21 -16.91 -5.03
CA ILE A 197 1.95 -17.07 -3.59
C ILE A 197 3.28 -17.21 -2.85
N SER A 198 4.20 -18.06 -3.33
CA SER A 198 5.51 -18.30 -2.70
C SER A 198 6.36 -17.03 -2.63
N LEU A 199 6.26 -16.14 -3.62
CA LEU A 199 6.95 -14.84 -3.59
C LEU A 199 6.50 -13.95 -2.42
N MET A 200 5.27 -14.11 -1.95
CA MET A 200 4.73 -13.36 -0.79
C MET A 200 5.02 -14.05 0.55
N GLU A 201 5.65 -15.23 0.54
CA GLU A 201 6.09 -15.94 1.74
C GLU A 201 7.45 -15.41 2.19
N ILE A 202 7.39 -14.43 3.09
CA ILE A 202 8.55 -13.82 3.74
C ILE A 202 8.63 -14.40 5.17
N PRO A 203 9.75 -15.07 5.54
CA PRO A 203 9.92 -15.67 6.87
C PRO A 203 9.82 -14.66 8.01
N ASP A 204 10.50 -13.52 7.88
CA ASP A 204 10.45 -12.41 8.84
C ASP A 204 9.92 -11.14 8.15
N PRO A 205 8.60 -11.03 7.96
CA PRO A 205 7.99 -9.92 7.20
C PRO A 205 8.05 -8.58 7.94
N ALA A 206 8.38 -8.58 9.25
CA ALA A 206 8.49 -7.36 10.04
C ALA A 206 9.95 -6.92 10.24
N SER A 207 10.91 -7.68 9.71
CA SER A 207 12.34 -7.36 9.79
C SER A 207 12.63 -5.97 9.24
N GLY A 208 13.41 -5.18 9.98
CA GLY A 208 13.80 -3.84 9.55
C GLY A 208 12.66 -2.82 9.54
N LEU A 209 11.52 -3.11 10.18
CA LEU A 209 10.47 -2.13 10.45
C LEU A 209 10.64 -1.51 11.83
N GLN A 210 10.20 -0.27 11.97
CA GLN A 210 10.01 0.40 13.24
C GLN A 210 8.58 0.91 13.36
N THR A 211 8.07 0.91 14.58
CA THR A 211 6.74 1.41 14.97
C THR A 211 6.93 2.62 15.86
N ARG A 212 6.18 3.70 15.61
CA ARG A 212 6.15 4.86 16.51
C ARG A 212 4.71 5.35 16.71
N PRO A 213 4.28 5.63 17.95
CA PRO A 213 3.03 6.33 18.18
C PRO A 213 3.10 7.74 17.58
N VAL A 214 2.01 8.20 16.97
CA VAL A 214 1.88 9.56 16.41
C VAL A 214 0.64 10.26 16.96
N ALA A 215 0.54 11.56 16.74
CA ALA A 215 -0.61 12.33 17.21
C ALA A 215 -1.89 11.97 16.43
N ALA A 216 -3.05 12.10 17.08
CA ALA A 216 -4.36 11.87 16.47
C ALA A 216 -4.71 12.80 15.29
N ARG A 217 -3.86 13.80 14.99
CA ARG A 217 -4.03 14.71 13.84
C ARG A 217 -4.18 13.96 12.51
N VAL A 218 -3.54 12.80 12.35
CA VAL A 218 -3.64 11.97 11.14
C VAL A 218 -5.08 11.48 10.86
N ASN A 219 -5.94 11.42 11.87
CA ASN A 219 -7.33 10.96 11.73
C ASN A 219 -8.12 11.80 10.71
N LEU A 220 -7.86 13.11 10.66
CA LEU A 220 -8.48 14.00 9.69
C LEU A 220 -7.69 13.97 8.38
N VAL A 221 -8.30 13.43 7.32
CA VAL A 221 -7.67 13.27 5.99
C VAL A 221 -7.20 14.60 5.40
N ALA A 222 -7.86 15.72 5.74
CA ALA A 222 -7.46 17.05 5.28
C ALA A 222 -6.12 17.54 5.86
N ASN A 223 -5.65 16.95 6.96
CA ASN A 223 -4.33 17.26 7.49
C ASN A 223 -3.28 16.57 6.62
N ASN A 224 -2.32 17.33 6.11
CA ASN A 224 -1.23 16.80 5.30
C ASN A 224 0.04 17.62 5.56
N GLY A 225 0.99 17.05 6.29
CA GLY A 225 2.24 17.70 6.63
C GLY A 225 3.19 16.79 7.40
N PRO A 226 4.49 17.15 7.48
CA PRO A 226 5.52 16.34 8.14
C PRO A 226 5.24 16.13 9.62
N GLU A 227 4.48 17.00 10.27
CA GLU A 227 4.13 16.86 11.68
C GLU A 227 3.29 15.60 11.98
N LEU A 228 2.71 14.96 10.97
CA LEU A 228 1.88 13.76 11.12
C LEU A 228 2.68 12.49 11.42
N ILE A 229 3.98 12.49 11.10
CA ILE A 229 4.87 11.35 11.36
C ILE A 229 5.78 11.58 12.56
N GLU A 230 5.65 12.74 13.22
CA GLU A 230 6.45 13.05 14.40
C GLU A 230 6.06 12.15 15.58
N PRO A 231 7.04 11.67 16.37
CA PRO A 231 6.78 10.85 17.54
C PRO A 231 5.82 11.55 18.51
N PHE A 232 4.89 10.79 19.05
CA PHE A 232 3.95 11.25 20.07
C PHE A 232 4.18 10.49 21.37
N GLU A 233 4.43 11.22 22.45
CA GLU A 233 4.55 10.62 23.77
C GLU A 233 3.20 10.06 24.22
N LEU A 234 3.15 8.75 24.44
CA LEU A 234 2.00 8.13 25.05
C LEU A 234 1.97 8.53 26.52
N GLY A 235 0.87 9.17 26.95
CA GLY A 235 0.60 9.33 28.38
C GLY A 235 0.47 7.98 29.08
N GLU A 236 0.46 8.00 30.42
CA GLU A 236 0.28 6.78 31.21
C GLU A 236 -0.96 5.99 30.74
N ALA A 237 -0.82 4.66 30.67
CA ALA A 237 -1.89 3.78 30.24
C ALA A 237 -3.09 3.95 31.18
N GLN A 238 -4.15 4.60 30.69
CA GLN A 238 -5.40 4.70 31.43
C GLN A 238 -6.04 3.31 31.47
N THR A 239 -5.80 2.57 32.54
CA THR A 239 -6.59 1.38 32.87
C THR A 239 -8.02 1.84 33.10
N LEU A 240 -8.90 1.56 32.14
CA LEU A 240 -10.34 1.67 32.31
C LEU A 240 -10.76 0.65 33.39
N PHE A 241 -10.78 1.08 34.65
CA PHE A 241 -11.56 0.44 35.70
C PHE A 241 -13.02 0.87 35.59
#